data_AF-A0A1D2ILA9-F1
#
_entry.id   AF-A0A1D2ILA9-F1
#
_cell.length_a   1.000
_cell.length_b   1.000
_cell.length_c   1.000
_cell.angle_alpha   90.00
_cell.angle_beta   90.00
_cell.angle_gamma   90.00
#
_symmetry.space_group_name_H-M   'P 1'
#
loop_
_entity.id
_entity.type
_entity.pdbx_description
1 polymer ?
#
loop_
_entity_poly.entity_id
_entity_poly.type
_entity_poly.pdbx_seq_one_letter_code
_entity_poly.pdbx_strand_id
1 'polypeptide(L)' 'MDLLVGCKKLSSAGSGGRSSTAEMLRFCADNGIAADIEVLPSSQVDTALGRLRRNDVRYRFVLDMSGLGVEEHRNENRR' A
#
# COMPACT_ATOMS: atom_id res chain seq x y z
N MET A 1 -5.62 -32.12 -8.64
CA MET A 1 -6.51 -31.43 -7.67
C MET A 1 -7.80 -31.09 -8.38
N ASP A 2 -8.88 -31.84 -8.15
CA ASP A 2 -10.16 -31.66 -8.82
C ASP A 2 -11.10 -30.75 -8.01
N LEU A 3 -11.82 -29.86 -8.71
CA LEU A 3 -12.81 -28.92 -8.17
C LEU A 3 -14.24 -29.52 -8.14
N LEU A 4 -14.50 -30.54 -8.96
CA LEU A 4 -15.82 -31.16 -9.12
C LEU A 4 -16.27 -31.88 -7.84
N VAL A 5 -15.41 -32.71 -7.25
CA VAL A 5 -15.74 -33.43 -6.02
C VAL A 5 -15.73 -32.47 -4.82
N GLY A 6 -16.88 -32.31 -4.18
CA GLY A 6 -17.07 -31.46 -3.00
C GLY A 6 -17.38 -29.99 -3.31
N CYS A 7 -17.70 -29.64 -4.57
CA CYS A 7 -18.14 -28.31 -4.97
C CYS A 7 -17.18 -27.19 -4.52
N LYS A 8 -15.88 -27.37 -4.77
CA LYS A 8 -14.86 -26.41 -4.35
C LYS A 8 -14.97 -25.13 -5.18
N LYS A 9 -14.91 -23.98 -4.52
CA LYS A 9 -14.98 -22.67 -5.18
C LYS A 9 -13.58 -22.09 -5.36
N LEU A 10 -13.29 -21.61 -6.56
CA LEU A 10 -12.11 -20.80 -6.85
C LEU A 10 -12.58 -19.40 -7.22
N SER A 11 -11.98 -18.39 -6.60
CA SER A 11 -12.30 -16.98 -6.86
C SER A 11 -11.02 -16.17 -6.78
N SER A 12 -10.99 -15.03 -7.49
CA SER A 12 -9.91 -14.04 -7.41
C SER A 12 -10.48 -12.70 -6.95
N ALA A 13 -9.63 -11.90 -6.32
CA ALA A 13 -9.96 -10.54 -5.93
C ALA A 13 -8.76 -9.63 -6.20
N GLY A 14 -9.05 -8.40 -6.65
CA GLY A 14 -8.09 -7.30 -6.73
C GLY A 14 -8.30 -6.33 -5.57
N SER A 15 -8.15 -5.04 -5.83
CA SER A 15 -8.50 -4.00 -4.87
C SER A 15 -10.03 -3.90 -4.67
N GLY A 16 -10.47 -3.53 -3.47
CA GLY A 16 -11.89 -3.51 -3.07
C GLY A 16 -12.70 -2.27 -3.47
N GLY A 17 -12.09 -1.30 -4.18
CA GLY A 17 -12.71 -0.01 -4.46
C GLY A 17 -12.81 0.93 -3.25
N ARG A 18 -13.24 2.19 -3.48
CA ARG A 18 -13.15 3.26 -2.47
C ARG A 18 -13.95 2.99 -1.18
N SER A 19 -15.19 2.52 -1.29
CA SER A 19 -16.04 2.27 -0.10
C SER A 19 -15.46 1.17 0.78
N SER A 20 -15.14 0.01 0.19
CA SER A 20 -14.55 -1.12 0.92
C SER A 20 -13.20 -0.76 1.53
N THR A 21 -12.35 0.00 0.83
CA THR A 21 -11.09 0.49 1.40
C THR A 21 -11.34 1.40 2.60
N ALA A 22 -12.34 2.29 2.56
CA ALA A 22 -12.65 3.16 3.70
C ALA A 22 -13.15 2.36 4.91
N GLU A 23 -13.98 1.34 4.69
CA GLU A 23 -14.44 0.43 5.75
C GLU A 23 -13.28 -0.38 6.36
N MET A 24 -12.40 -0.92 5.52
CA MET A 24 -11.20 -1.64 5.96
C MET A 24 -10.25 -0.75 6.76
N LEU A 25 -10.02 0.50 6.34
CA LEU A 25 -9.20 1.45 7.10
C LEU A 25 -9.79 1.78 8.47
N ARG A 26 -11.11 1.98 8.56
CA ARG A 26 -11.81 2.20 9.84
C ARG A 26 -11.65 0.99 10.76
N PHE A 27 -11.92 -0.21 10.25
CA PHE A 27 -11.74 -1.45 11.00
C PHE A 27 -10.30 -1.61 11.51
N CYS A 28 -9.30 -1.33 10.68
CA CYS A 28 -7.90 -1.40 11.09
C CYS A 28 -7.58 -0.38 12.20
N ALA A 29 -8.09 0.85 12.11
CA ALA A 29 -7.91 1.87 13.13
C ALA A 29 -8.55 1.46 14.47
N ASP A 30 -9.79 0.95 14.44
CA ASP A 30 -10.54 0.54 15.63
C ASP A 30 -9.88 -0.66 16.35
N ASN A 31 -9.16 -1.51 15.62
CA ASN A 31 -8.54 -2.73 16.14
C ASN A 31 -7.01 -2.63 16.30
N GLY A 32 -6.41 -1.46 16.06
CA GLY A 32 -4.95 -1.27 16.15
C GLY A 32 -4.16 -2.13 15.16
N ILE A 33 -4.73 -2.43 13.99
CA ILE A 33 -4.08 -3.22 12.94
C ILE A 33 -3.22 -2.28 12.09
N ALA A 34 -1.91 -2.48 12.14
CA ALA A 34 -0.94 -1.77 11.31
C ALA A 34 -0.02 -2.76 10.59
N ALA A 35 0.60 -2.31 9.50
CA ALA A 35 1.65 -3.06 8.85
C ALA A 35 2.97 -2.89 9.61
N ASP A 36 3.75 -3.96 9.70
CA ASP A 36 5.19 -3.86 9.98
C ASP A 36 5.86 -3.20 8.77
N ILE A 37 6.62 -2.12 9.01
CA ILE A 37 7.23 -1.30 7.97
C ILE A 37 8.70 -0.97 8.26
N GLU A 38 9.48 -0.82 7.19
CA GLU A 38 10.78 -0.16 7.19
C GLU A 38 10.65 1.17 6.45
N VAL A 39 10.97 2.28 7.14
CA VAL A 39 10.88 3.62 6.55
C VAL A 39 12.23 4.02 5.95
N LEU A 40 12.23 4.49 4.71
CA LEU A 40 13.39 5.10 4.05
C LEU A 40 13.01 6.49 3.52
N PRO A 41 13.96 7.44 3.43
CA PRO A 41 13.69 8.69 2.72
C PRO A 41 13.42 8.41 1.24
N SER A 42 12.55 9.20 0.62
CA SER A 42 12.20 9.08 -0.80
C SER A 42 13.41 9.11 -1.76
N SER A 43 14.49 9.80 -1.37
CA SER A 43 15.76 9.84 -2.11
C SER A 43 16.48 8.49 -2.23
N GLN A 44 16.09 7.49 -1.41
CA GLN A 44 16.68 6.15 -1.40
C GLN A 44 15.80 5.08 -2.09
N VAL A 45 14.93 5.50 -3.02
CA VAL A 45 14.04 4.57 -3.75
C VAL A 45 14.78 3.41 -4.42
N ASP A 46 15.94 3.67 -5.03
CA ASP A 46 16.73 2.61 -5.71
C ASP A 46 17.27 1.57 -4.73
N THR A 47 17.70 2.01 -3.54
CA THR A 47 18.11 1.12 -2.45
C THR A 47 16.94 0.26 -1.98
N ALA A 48 15.77 0.86 -1.75
CA ALA A 48 14.57 0.13 -1.34
C ALA A 48 14.17 -0.93 -2.38
N LEU A 49 14.14 -0.57 -3.67
CA LEU A 49 13.84 -1.51 -4.76
C LEU A 49 14.91 -2.61 -4.89
N GLY A 50 16.19 -2.27 -4.69
CA GLY A 50 17.28 -3.24 -4.70
C GLY A 50 17.17 -4.28 -3.59
N ARG A 51 16.82 -3.84 -2.38
CA ARG A 51 16.58 -4.73 -1.23
C ARG A 51 15.32 -5.57 -1.43
N LEU A 52 14.23 -4.96 -1.90
CA LEU A 52 12.97 -5.66 -2.18
C LEU A 52 13.15 -6.81 -3.17
N ARG A 53 13.93 -6.61 -4.25
CA ARG A 53 14.25 -7.67 -5.22
C ARG A 53 14.94 -8.89 -4.60
N ARG A 54 15.66 -8.72 -3.48
CA ARG A 54 16.34 -9.81 -2.76
C ARG A 54 15.52 -10.34 -1.59
N ASN A 55 14.28 -9.88 -1.40
CA ASN A 55 13.47 -10.13 -0.19
C ASN A 55 14.16 -9.67 1.11
N ASP A 56 15.07 -8.71 1.02
CA ASP A 56 15.74 -8.08 2.16
C ASP A 56 14.84 -6.96 2.71
N VAL A 57 13.71 -7.35 3.27
CA VAL A 57 12.75 -6.45 3.91
C VAL A 57 11.90 -7.23 4.90
N ARG A 58 11.62 -6.64 6.05
CA ARG A 58 10.60 -7.15 6.95
C ARG A 58 9.22 -6.65 6.49
N TYR A 59 8.62 -7.41 5.58
CA TYR A 59 7.29 -7.24 5.00
C TYR A 59 7.10 -6.04 4.03
N ARG A 60 7.29 -4.79 4.45
CA ARG A 60 6.98 -3.61 3.61
C ARG A 60 7.96 -2.45 3.79
N PHE A 61 8.29 -1.79 2.68
CA PHE A 61 8.94 -0.48 2.69
C PHE A 61 7.88 0.64 2.64
N VAL A 62 8.14 1.73 3.36
CA VAL A 62 7.41 2.99 3.25
C VAL A 62 8.43 4.09 2.95
N LEU A 63 8.19 4.86 1.89
CA LEU A 63 9.04 6.00 1.56
C LEU A 63 8.49 7.26 2.21
N ASP A 64 9.32 7.93 2.99
CA ASP A 64 9.01 9.23 3.55
C ASP A 64 9.14 10.30 2.46
N MET A 65 8.01 10.93 2.16
CA MET A 65 7.87 11.96 1.12
C MET A 65 8.03 13.38 1.66
N SER A 66 8.18 13.56 2.98
CA SER A 66 8.29 14.87 3.63
C SER A 66 9.44 15.73 3.10
N GLY A 67 10.51 15.10 2.58
CA GLY A 67 11.67 15.80 2.00
C GLY A 67 11.47 16.28 0.56
N LEU A 68 10.32 15.99 -0.07
CA LEU A 68 10.00 16.50 -1.40
C LEU A 68 9.28 17.84 -1.23
N GLY A 69 9.92 18.93 -1.68
CA GLY A 69 9.28 20.24 -1.71
C GLY A 69 7.97 20.17 -2.49
N VAL A 70 6.86 20.51 -1.82
CA VAL A 70 5.57 20.64 -2.49
C VAL A 70 5.56 22.02 -3.15
N GLU A 71 5.81 22.06 -4.46
CA GLU A 71 5.53 23.25 -5.26
C GLU A 71 4.00 23.39 -5.35
N GLU A 72 3.43 24.26 -4.51
CA GLU A 72 2.01 24.59 -4.58
C GLU A 72 1.71 25.22 -5.95
N HIS A 73 1.09 24.45 -6.85
CA HIS A 73 0.45 25.02 -8.03
C HIS A 73 -0.76 25.84 -7.57
N ARG A 74 -0.50 27.12 -7.26
CA ARG A 74 -1.53 28.13 -7.05
C ARG A 74 -2.35 28.23 -8.33
N ASN A 75 -3.53 27.63 -8.31
CA ASN A 75 -4.43 27.61 -9.45
C ASN A 75 -5.02 29.03 -9.62
N GLU A 76 -4.48 29.81 -10.55
CA GLU A 76 -4.85 31.22 -10.79
C GLU A 76 -6.25 31.41 -11.41
N ASN A 77 -6.99 30.33 -11.65
CA ASN A 77 -8.27 30.40 -12.37
C ASN A 77 -9.51 30.47 -11.46
N ARG A 78 -9.43 31.25 -10.37
CA ARG A 78 -10.59 31.68 -9.57
C ARG A 78 -10.87 33.15 -9.85
N ARG A 79 -11.35 33.44 -11.06
CA ARG A 79 -12.09 34.66 -11.40
C ARG A 79 -13.42 34.27 -12.01
#